data_AF-A0A965HN97-F1
#
_entry.id   AF-A0A965HN97-F1
#
_cell.length_a   1.000
_cell.length_b   1.000
_cell.length_c   1.000
_cell.angle_alpha   90.00
_cell.angle_beta   90.00
_cell.angle_gamma   90.00
#
_symmetry.space_group_name_H-M   'P 1'
#
loop_
_entity.id
_entity.type
_entity.pdbx_description
1 polymer ?
#
loop_
_entity_poly.entity_id
_entity_poly.type
_entity_poly.pdbx_seq_one_letter_code
_entity_poly.pdbx_strand_id
1 'polypeptide(L)'
;MRRWKIFCAGLVLFVGTHGGKAQEAKKEETNLKFGKSQELEMELVSVPDSVGSGGKPAPAVDDNKATQEGRWLRIDVPFSTTNKFTPEVKFKFYLEGYEGVPGNEGGKMTEKFVVLTGEAIYRDVPAGKKHYAGVFLPPASVLRFAGTKSGGEQDWGKGVMNLKVEALEGGAAAGEPFDLQSGKEKGPSGRGGKKDPEWNKSPDGQELTGALLPIYETPFWPKDYKRYPQPKKP
;
A
#
# COMPACT_ATOMS: atom_id res chain seq x y z
N MET A 1 -28.50 -23.39 -70.06
CA MET A 1 -27.88 -24.73 -70.11
C MET A 1 -26.55 -24.63 -69.39
N ARG A 2 -26.45 -25.15 -68.16
CA ARG A 2 -25.90 -26.47 -67.79
C ARG A 2 -24.36 -26.55 -67.82
N ARG A 3 -23.81 -26.76 -66.61
CA ARG A 3 -22.73 -27.69 -66.20
C ARG A 3 -21.31 -27.46 -66.74
N TRP A 4 -20.22 -27.85 -66.07
CA TRP A 4 -19.84 -28.11 -64.66
C TRP A 4 -18.34 -28.46 -64.70
N LYS A 5 -17.60 -28.06 -63.65
CA LYS A 5 -16.36 -28.68 -63.09
C LYS A 5 -15.15 -28.93 -64.00
N ILE A 6 -14.04 -28.27 -63.66
CA ILE A 6 -12.73 -28.93 -63.61
C ILE A 6 -12.09 -28.65 -62.25
N PHE A 7 -11.72 -29.74 -61.59
CA PHE A 7 -11.00 -29.85 -60.33
C PHE A 7 -9.52 -30.01 -60.72
N CYS A 8 -8.61 -29.20 -60.17
CA CYS A 8 -7.17 -29.48 -60.22
C CYS A 8 -6.66 -29.60 -58.79
N ALA A 9 -6.46 -30.85 -58.39
CA ALA A 9 -5.61 -31.24 -57.28
C ALA A 9 -4.15 -31.01 -57.68
N GLY A 10 -3.36 -30.46 -56.76
CA GLY A 10 -1.93 -30.21 -56.97
C GLY A 10 -1.17 -30.13 -55.65
N LEU A 11 -0.54 -31.25 -55.31
CA LEU A 11 0.73 -31.37 -54.58
C LEU A 11 0.79 -30.88 -53.12
N VAL A 12 0.62 -31.82 -52.19
CA VAL A 12 1.20 -31.72 -50.84
C VAL A 12 2.06 -32.96 -50.63
N LEU A 13 3.36 -32.76 -50.44
CA LEU A 13 4.26 -33.61 -49.64
C LEU A 13 5.64 -32.94 -49.64
N PHE A 14 6.07 -32.43 -48.47
CA PHE A 14 7.34 -32.83 -47.86
C PHE A 14 7.38 -32.43 -46.38
N VAL A 15 7.45 -33.50 -45.59
CA VAL A 15 8.01 -33.69 -44.25
C VAL A 15 8.95 -32.56 -43.79
N GLY A 16 8.65 -32.01 -42.61
CA GLY A 16 9.53 -31.15 -41.84
C GLY A 16 9.16 -31.18 -40.37
N THR A 17 9.65 -32.19 -39.65
CA THR A 17 9.67 -32.24 -38.19
C THR A 17 10.53 -31.09 -37.66
N HIS A 18 9.91 -30.02 -37.19
CA HIS A 18 10.52 -29.12 -36.21
C HIS A 18 9.47 -28.83 -35.15
N GLY A 19 9.68 -29.45 -33.98
CA GLY A 19 8.96 -29.13 -32.77
C GLY A 19 9.17 -27.66 -32.45
N GLY A 20 8.21 -26.84 -32.85
CA GLY A 20 8.02 -25.52 -32.27
C GLY A 20 7.60 -25.72 -30.84
N LYS A 21 8.58 -25.74 -29.92
CA LYS A 21 8.29 -25.40 -28.53
C LYS A 21 7.61 -24.03 -28.59
N ALA A 22 6.33 -24.00 -28.24
CA ALA A 22 5.71 -22.76 -27.79
C ALA A 22 6.63 -22.25 -26.68
N GLN A 23 7.40 -21.21 -26.97
CA GLN A 23 7.97 -20.37 -25.94
C GLN A 23 6.74 -19.77 -25.25
N GLU A 24 6.31 -20.39 -24.16
CA GLU A 24 5.67 -19.65 -23.09
C GLU A 24 6.52 -18.39 -22.92
N ALA A 25 5.94 -17.24 -23.25
CA ALA A 25 6.52 -15.97 -22.92
C ALA A 25 6.79 -16.04 -21.41
N LYS A 26 8.07 -16.16 -21.04
CA LYS A 26 8.49 -15.99 -19.65
C LYS A 26 7.98 -14.60 -19.29
N LYS A 27 6.90 -14.57 -18.51
CA LYS A 27 6.39 -13.36 -17.88
C LYS A 27 7.60 -12.74 -17.20
N GLU A 28 8.08 -11.63 -17.74
CA GLU A 28 9.28 -10.96 -17.27
C GLU A 28 9.08 -10.76 -15.75
N GLU A 29 9.91 -11.43 -14.94
CA GLU A 29 9.77 -11.30 -13.49
C GLU A 29 10.09 -9.86 -13.14
N THR A 30 9.10 -9.13 -12.65
CA THR A 30 9.30 -7.77 -12.16
C THR A 30 10.35 -7.79 -11.05
N ASN A 31 11.24 -6.81 -11.08
CA ASN A 31 12.30 -6.67 -10.07
C ASN A 31 11.70 -6.55 -8.66
N LEU A 32 10.69 -5.70 -8.52
CA LEU A 32 9.96 -5.52 -7.29
C LEU A 32 8.77 -6.46 -7.19
N LYS A 33 8.59 -7.03 -6.01
CA LYS A 33 7.38 -7.78 -5.64
C LYS A 33 7.00 -7.46 -4.20
N PHE A 34 5.75 -7.08 -3.99
CA PHE A 34 5.20 -6.94 -2.64
C PHE A 34 5.13 -8.29 -1.93
N GLY A 35 5.26 -8.25 -0.60
CA GLY A 35 5.00 -9.38 0.28
C GLY A 35 3.50 -9.65 0.44
N LYS A 36 3.17 -10.63 1.28
CA LYS A 36 1.77 -11.01 1.51
C LYS A 36 1.11 -10.06 2.51
N SER A 37 -0.22 -9.98 2.50
CA SER A 37 -0.97 -9.16 3.47
C SER A 37 -0.79 -9.62 4.92
N GLN A 38 -0.44 -10.89 5.17
CA GLN A 38 -0.12 -11.41 6.50
C GLN A 38 1.24 -10.92 7.05
N GLU A 39 2.09 -10.37 6.18
CA GLU A 39 3.39 -9.81 6.53
C GLU A 39 3.32 -8.28 6.70
N LEU A 40 2.15 -7.67 6.47
CA LEU A 40 1.87 -6.27 6.74
C LEU A 40 1.93 -6.03 8.25
N GLU A 41 2.68 -5.00 8.65
CA GLU A 41 2.62 -4.48 10.01
C GLU A 41 1.86 -3.15 9.96
N MET A 42 0.66 -3.14 10.55
CA MET A 42 -0.15 -1.94 10.70
C MET A 42 -0.62 -1.88 12.14
N GLU A 43 -0.07 -0.95 12.92
CA GLU A 43 -0.30 -0.91 14.36
C GLU A 43 -0.25 0.51 14.92
N LEU A 44 -1.05 0.74 15.95
CA LEU A 44 -0.90 1.95 16.77
C LEU A 44 0.28 1.74 17.68
N VAL A 45 1.15 2.73 17.79
CA VAL A 45 2.34 2.70 18.63
C VAL A 45 2.43 4.00 19.40
N SER A 46 2.94 3.96 20.63
CA SER A 46 3.44 5.19 21.29
C SER A 46 4.53 5.81 20.41
N VAL A 47 5.00 7.03 20.74
CA VAL A 47 6.15 7.66 20.06
C VAL A 47 7.14 6.55 19.69
N PRO A 48 7.30 6.24 18.39
CA PRO A 48 7.93 4.98 18.02
C PRO A 48 9.31 4.94 18.62
N ASP A 49 9.61 3.80 19.24
CA ASP A 49 10.81 3.52 20.01
C ASP A 49 12.04 4.20 19.40
N SER A 50 12.41 5.39 19.91
CA SER A 50 13.40 6.24 19.26
C SER A 50 14.82 5.87 19.71
N VAL A 51 15.77 5.80 18.77
CA VAL A 51 17.20 5.55 19.08
C VAL A 51 17.98 6.82 19.44
N GLY A 52 17.36 8.01 19.39
CA GLY A 52 18.10 9.28 19.36
C GLY A 52 17.82 10.29 20.47
N SER A 53 16.86 10.06 21.37
CA SER A 53 16.60 11.02 22.45
C SER A 53 17.62 10.83 23.59
N GLY A 54 18.74 11.54 23.53
CA GLY A 54 19.61 11.78 24.68
C GLY A 54 18.97 12.66 25.77
N GLY A 55 17.75 13.16 25.54
CA GLY A 55 16.87 13.67 26.59
C GLY A 55 16.11 12.52 27.24
N LYS A 56 15.80 12.64 28.54
CA LYS A 56 14.92 11.69 29.25
C LYS A 56 13.80 11.25 28.31
N PRO A 57 13.51 9.93 28.21
CA PRO A 57 12.31 9.48 27.54
C PRO A 57 11.17 10.37 28.02
N ALA A 58 10.35 10.93 27.11
CA ALA A 58 9.03 11.39 27.54
C ALA A 58 8.48 10.24 28.38
N PRO A 59 8.12 10.47 29.66
CA PRO A 59 7.96 9.40 30.62
C PRO A 59 7.14 8.31 29.95
N ALA A 60 7.79 7.15 29.75
CA ALA A 60 7.11 5.94 29.36
C ALA A 60 6.27 5.62 30.58
N VAL A 61 5.11 6.26 30.63
CA VAL A 61 4.06 5.79 31.51
C VAL A 61 3.78 4.41 30.93
N ASP A 62 4.10 3.37 31.70
CA ASP A 62 3.58 2.03 31.52
C ASP A 62 2.07 2.14 31.68
N ASP A 63 1.42 2.64 30.64
CA ASP A 63 0.08 3.15 30.72
C ASP A 63 -0.70 2.34 29.72
N ASN A 64 -1.17 1.21 30.22
CA ASN A 64 -2.44 0.64 29.76
C ASN A 64 -3.61 1.67 29.89
N LYS A 65 -3.34 2.92 30.31
CA LYS A 65 -4.22 4.09 30.32
C LYS A 65 -3.67 5.31 29.56
N ALA A 66 -2.56 5.24 28.81
CA ALA A 66 -2.13 6.34 27.94
C ALA A 66 -3.30 6.58 26.99
N THR A 67 -3.90 7.76 27.06
CA THR A 67 -5.04 8.08 26.21
C THR A 67 -4.63 7.82 24.77
N GLN A 68 -5.52 7.17 24.02
CA GLN A 68 -5.30 6.80 22.61
C GLN A 68 -4.87 8.00 21.74
N GLU A 69 -5.08 9.21 22.26
CA GLU A 69 -4.73 10.53 21.76
C GLU A 69 -3.25 10.77 21.44
N GLY A 70 -2.33 9.94 21.93
CA GLY A 70 -0.88 10.10 21.71
C GLY A 70 -0.23 9.12 20.72
N ARG A 71 -0.99 8.19 20.16
CA ARG A 71 -0.41 7.06 19.38
C ARG A 71 -0.31 7.38 17.90
N TRP A 72 0.82 7.01 17.30
CA TRP A 72 1.05 7.04 15.87
C TRP A 72 0.50 5.76 15.25
N LEU A 73 -0.08 5.82 14.06
CA LEU A 73 -0.29 4.61 13.25
C LEU A 73 0.98 4.36 12.44
N ARG A 74 1.60 3.21 12.64
CA ARG A 74 2.73 2.71 11.86
C ARG A 74 2.20 1.79 10.78
N ILE A 75 2.65 1.96 9.54
CA ILE A 75 2.28 1.11 8.39
C ILE A 75 3.56 0.71 7.67
N ASP A 76 3.83 -0.59 7.64
CA ASP A 76 5.00 -1.15 6.98
C ASP A 76 4.60 -2.25 6.00
N VAL A 77 4.71 -1.92 4.72
CA VAL A 77 4.36 -2.82 3.63
C VAL A 77 5.61 -3.61 3.21
N PRO A 78 5.57 -4.95 3.31
CA PRO A 78 6.70 -5.79 2.96
C PRO A 78 6.92 -5.79 1.44
N PHE A 79 8.18 -5.80 1.02
CA PHE A 79 8.52 -6.02 -0.39
C PHE A 79 9.89 -6.69 -0.55
N SER A 80 10.15 -7.14 -1.77
CA SER A 80 11.39 -7.77 -2.19
C SER A 80 11.87 -7.20 -3.52
N THR A 81 13.18 -7.29 -3.74
CA THR A 81 13.87 -6.87 -4.96
C THR A 81 14.83 -7.98 -5.41
N THR A 82 14.93 -8.20 -6.71
CA THR A 82 15.81 -9.23 -7.30
C THR A 82 17.08 -8.65 -7.93
N ASN A 83 17.01 -7.41 -8.42
CA ASN A 83 18.16 -6.69 -8.97
C ASN A 83 19.19 -6.43 -7.87
N LYS A 84 20.48 -6.62 -8.21
CA LYS A 84 21.61 -6.38 -7.30
C LYS A 84 21.49 -5.03 -6.58
N PHE A 85 21.15 -3.99 -7.34
CA PHE A 85 20.77 -2.68 -6.84
C PHE A 85 19.62 -2.14 -7.68
N THR A 86 18.58 -1.68 -7.02
CA THR A 86 17.46 -0.95 -7.62
C THR A 86 17.71 0.54 -7.40
N PRO A 87 17.97 1.34 -8.45
CA PRO A 87 18.43 2.72 -8.28
C PRO A 87 17.47 3.60 -7.47
N GLU A 88 16.18 3.52 -7.77
CA GLU A 88 15.14 4.25 -7.04
C GLU A 88 13.83 3.46 -7.08
N VAL A 89 13.16 3.39 -5.93
CA VAL A 89 11.80 2.91 -5.79
C VAL A 89 11.00 3.95 -5.05
N LYS A 90 9.86 4.36 -5.62
CA LYS A 90 8.88 5.22 -4.98
C LYS A 90 7.63 4.41 -4.66
N PHE A 91 7.16 4.49 -3.43
CA PHE A 91 5.90 3.93 -2.98
C PHE A 91 4.88 5.04 -2.76
N LYS A 92 3.68 4.88 -3.31
CA LYS A 92 2.54 5.76 -3.08
C LYS A 92 1.52 5.03 -2.22
N PHE A 93 1.21 5.58 -1.05
CA PHE A 93 0.28 5.01 -0.10
C PHE A 93 -1.08 5.70 -0.20
N TYR A 94 -2.14 4.91 -0.15
CA TYR A 94 -3.52 5.35 -0.04
C TYR A 94 -4.16 4.59 1.11
N LEU A 95 -4.55 5.31 2.16
CA LEU A 95 -5.18 4.74 3.35
C LEU A 95 -6.59 5.29 3.47
N GLU A 96 -7.55 4.40 3.67
CA GLU A 96 -8.93 4.77 3.97
C GLU A 96 -9.02 5.42 5.36
N GLY A 97 -9.81 6.50 5.46
CA GLY A 97 -10.16 7.12 6.71
C GLY A 97 -11.54 7.77 6.66
N TYR A 98 -11.98 8.25 7.82
CA TYR A 98 -13.28 8.89 8.02
C TYR A 98 -13.14 10.16 8.85
N GLU A 99 -13.52 11.29 8.29
CA GLU A 99 -13.58 12.55 9.02
C GLU A 99 -14.99 12.76 9.59
N GLY A 100 -15.07 13.00 10.90
CA GLY A 100 -16.32 13.44 11.52
C GLY A 100 -16.66 14.88 11.12
N VAL A 101 -17.78 15.08 10.43
CA VAL A 101 -18.28 16.40 10.01
C VAL A 101 -19.68 16.68 10.60
N PRO A 102 -20.00 17.93 10.96
CA PRO A 102 -21.33 18.28 11.44
C PRO A 102 -22.41 17.94 10.39
N GLY A 103 -23.45 17.22 10.80
CA GLY A 103 -24.59 16.91 9.93
C GLY A 103 -25.54 18.11 9.73
N ASN A 104 -26.27 18.10 8.61
CA ASN A 104 -27.16 19.19 8.20
C ASN A 104 -28.44 19.35 9.07
N GLU A 105 -28.85 18.32 9.82
CA GLU A 105 -30.05 18.36 10.67
C GLU A 105 -29.76 17.84 12.09
N GLY A 106 -29.88 18.72 13.10
CA GLY A 106 -29.90 18.32 14.51
C GLY A 106 -28.54 18.07 15.18
N GLY A 107 -27.42 18.46 14.55
CA GLY A 107 -26.10 18.46 15.18
C GLY A 107 -25.45 17.09 15.41
N LYS A 108 -26.02 16.00 14.87
CA LYS A 108 -25.35 14.70 14.89
C LYS A 108 -24.17 14.71 13.92
N MET A 109 -23.01 14.28 14.41
CA MET A 109 -21.82 14.08 13.58
C MET A 109 -22.10 13.00 12.54
N THR A 110 -21.65 13.24 11.32
CA THR A 110 -21.67 12.29 10.19
C THR A 110 -20.23 12.01 9.78
N GLU A 111 -20.01 10.90 9.08
CA GLU A 111 -18.67 10.52 8.61
C GLU A 111 -18.53 10.83 7.13
N LYS A 112 -17.45 11.54 6.79
CA LYS A 112 -17.02 11.78 5.42
C LYS A 112 -15.86 10.83 5.11
N PHE A 113 -15.98 10.10 4.01
CA PHE A 113 -14.89 9.27 3.50
C PHE A 113 -13.73 10.13 3.00
N VAL A 114 -12.52 9.79 3.43
CA VAL A 114 -11.27 10.45 3.01
C VAL A 114 -10.23 9.41 2.59
N VAL A 115 -9.32 9.83 1.71
CA VAL A 115 -8.16 9.03 1.30
C VAL A 115 -6.91 9.75 1.77
N LEU A 116 -6.25 9.21 2.78
CA LEU A 116 -5.01 9.74 3.32
C LEU A 116 -3.85 9.26 2.46
N THR A 117 -3.04 10.17 1.91
CA THR A 117 -1.95 9.79 1.01
C THR A 117 -0.59 10.26 1.50
N GLY A 118 0.45 9.56 1.03
CA GLY A 118 1.85 9.89 1.27
C GLY A 118 2.78 9.06 0.39
N GLU A 119 4.02 9.50 0.29
CA GLU A 119 5.04 8.84 -0.54
C GLU A 119 6.27 8.46 0.28
N ALA A 120 6.83 7.29 0.00
CA ALA A 120 8.14 6.88 0.53
C ALA A 120 9.08 6.60 -0.65
N ILE A 121 10.23 7.26 -0.67
CA ILE A 121 11.23 7.11 -1.73
C ILE A 121 12.50 6.50 -1.15
N TYR A 122 12.98 5.46 -1.81
CA TYR A 122 14.20 4.76 -1.45
C TYR A 122 15.16 4.72 -2.64
N ARG A 123 16.46 4.80 -2.35
CA ARG A 123 17.52 4.79 -3.37
C ARG A 123 18.51 3.68 -3.12
N ASP A 124 19.07 3.15 -4.19
CA ASP A 124 20.04 2.06 -4.18
C ASP A 124 19.59 0.86 -3.33
N VAL A 125 18.33 0.46 -3.49
CA VAL A 125 17.74 -0.64 -2.72
C VAL A 125 18.44 -1.95 -3.15
N PRO A 126 19.16 -2.62 -2.25
CA PRO A 126 19.87 -3.85 -2.61
C PRO A 126 18.88 -5.00 -2.85
N ALA A 127 19.30 -6.02 -3.59
CA ALA A 127 18.54 -7.28 -3.67
C ALA A 127 18.24 -7.83 -2.26
N GLY A 128 17.01 -8.27 -2.03
CA GLY A 128 16.60 -8.75 -0.71
C GLY A 128 15.15 -9.19 -0.65
N LYS A 129 14.85 -10.04 0.35
CA LYS A 129 13.50 -10.59 0.56
C LYS A 129 12.74 -9.95 1.74
N LYS A 130 13.37 -9.03 2.46
CA LYS A 130 12.88 -8.49 3.73
C LYS A 130 13.09 -6.98 3.79
N HIS A 131 12.52 -6.27 2.83
CA HIS A 131 12.44 -4.81 2.87
C HIS A 131 11.05 -4.39 3.31
N TYR A 132 10.96 -3.20 3.89
CA TYR A 132 9.69 -2.60 4.25
C TYR A 132 9.62 -1.18 3.69
N ALA A 133 8.47 -0.84 3.12
CA ALA A 133 8.11 0.52 2.80
C ALA A 133 7.28 1.06 3.97
N GLY A 134 7.84 2.00 4.72
CA GLY A 134 7.29 2.45 5.99
C GLY A 134 6.80 3.89 5.97
N VAL A 135 5.55 4.09 6.40
CA VAL A 135 4.93 5.41 6.63
C VAL A 135 4.21 5.45 7.97
N PHE A 136 3.99 6.66 8.46
CA PHE A 136 3.38 6.93 9.76
C PHE A 136 2.26 7.96 9.64
N LEU A 137 1.14 7.71 10.32
CA LEU A 137 0.08 8.72 10.51
C LEU A 137 0.26 9.39 11.88
N PRO A 138 0.35 10.74 11.94
CA PRO A 138 0.47 11.47 13.20
C PRO A 138 -0.73 11.26 14.13
N PRO A 139 -0.56 11.34 15.47
CA PRO A 139 -1.64 11.09 16.44
C PRO A 139 -2.89 11.96 16.22
N ALA A 140 -2.69 13.24 15.90
CA ALA A 140 -3.81 14.14 15.61
C ALA A 140 -4.62 13.68 14.38
N SER A 141 -3.94 13.15 13.36
CA SER A 141 -4.58 12.61 12.16
C SER A 141 -5.24 11.26 12.44
N VAL A 142 -4.63 10.39 13.26
CA VAL A 142 -5.23 9.14 13.74
C VAL A 142 -6.58 9.43 14.39
N LEU A 143 -6.63 10.37 15.34
CA LEU A 143 -7.88 10.75 16.02
C LEU A 143 -8.91 11.37 15.07
N ARG A 144 -8.47 12.27 14.19
CA ARG A 144 -9.36 12.99 13.28
C ARG A 144 -10.02 12.09 12.25
N PHE A 145 -9.27 11.09 11.75
CA PHE A 145 -9.67 10.28 10.61
C PHE A 145 -10.11 8.85 10.98
N ALA A 146 -10.26 8.56 12.27
CA ALA A 146 -10.79 7.29 12.78
C ALA A 146 -12.32 7.17 12.69
N GLY A 147 -13.02 8.22 12.28
CA GLY A 147 -14.47 8.31 12.30
C GLY A 147 -15.03 8.73 13.65
N THR A 148 -16.32 8.51 13.83
CA THR A 148 -17.13 8.90 15.00
C THR A 148 -17.34 7.75 15.98
N LYS A 149 -17.05 6.52 15.55
CA LYS A 149 -17.13 5.32 16.38
C LYS A 149 -16.07 5.35 17.48
N SER A 150 -16.49 5.05 18.71
CA SER A 150 -15.57 4.86 19.83
C SER A 150 -14.59 3.72 19.53
N GLY A 151 -13.29 4.00 19.62
CA GLY A 151 -12.22 3.05 19.29
C GLY A 151 -12.03 2.80 17.79
N GLY A 152 -12.52 3.69 16.92
CA GLY A 152 -12.41 3.58 15.47
C GLY A 152 -10.96 3.50 14.97
N GLU A 153 -10.00 4.07 15.70
CA GLU A 153 -8.57 4.03 15.37
C GLU A 153 -7.99 2.60 15.41
N GLN A 154 -8.65 1.67 16.10
CA GLN A 154 -8.27 0.25 16.10
C GLN A 154 -8.62 -0.47 14.79
N ASP A 155 -9.50 0.10 13.95
CA ASP A 155 -9.94 -0.55 12.73
C ASP A 155 -8.82 -0.61 11.68
N TRP A 156 -7.86 0.33 11.69
CA TRP A 156 -6.62 0.21 10.90
C TRP A 156 -5.79 -0.99 11.34
N GLY A 157 -5.44 -1.09 12.63
CA GLY A 157 -4.59 -2.18 13.12
C GLY A 157 -5.19 -3.58 12.98
N LYS A 158 -6.52 -3.67 12.82
CA LYS A 158 -7.25 -4.92 12.55
C LYS A 158 -7.37 -5.24 11.05
N GLY A 159 -6.82 -4.40 10.17
CA GLY A 159 -6.96 -4.53 8.73
C GLY A 159 -8.40 -4.40 8.23
N VAL A 160 -9.25 -3.67 8.97
CA VAL A 160 -10.66 -3.45 8.58
C VAL A 160 -10.75 -2.35 7.53
N MET A 161 -9.98 -1.27 7.69
CA MET A 161 -9.89 -0.19 6.71
C MET A 161 -8.98 -0.59 5.55
N ASN A 162 -9.32 -0.09 4.35
CA ASN A 162 -8.60 -0.39 3.13
C ASN A 162 -7.23 0.31 3.09
N LEU A 163 -6.22 -0.37 2.54
CA LEU A 163 -4.88 0.17 2.27
C LEU A 163 -4.44 -0.28 0.87
N LYS A 164 -4.04 0.66 0.04
CA LYS A 164 -3.45 0.39 -1.27
C LYS A 164 -2.08 1.04 -1.37
N VAL A 165 -1.10 0.31 -1.91
CA VAL A 165 0.25 0.81 -2.16
C VAL A 165 0.67 0.49 -3.58
N GLU A 166 1.01 1.55 -4.32
CA GLU A 166 1.56 1.45 -5.67
C GLU A 166 3.07 1.65 -5.60
N ALA A 167 3.83 0.83 -6.33
CA ALA A 167 5.27 0.97 -6.44
C ALA A 167 5.66 1.47 -7.83
N LEU A 168 6.63 2.38 -7.89
CA LEU A 168 7.21 2.91 -9.11
C LEU A 168 8.74 2.69 -9.09
N GLU A 169 9.28 2.09 -10.14
CA GLU A 169 10.72 1.91 -10.39
C GLU A 169 11.09 2.71 -11.63
N GLY A 170 12.00 3.68 -11.49
CA GLY A 170 12.37 4.57 -12.61
C GLY A 170 11.19 5.36 -13.20
N GLY A 171 10.13 5.59 -12.41
CA GLY A 171 8.91 6.28 -12.82
C GLY A 171 7.84 5.39 -13.48
N ALA A 172 8.11 4.10 -13.70
CA ALA A 172 7.16 3.12 -14.24
C ALA A 172 6.59 2.23 -13.13
N ALA A 173 5.36 1.71 -13.30
CA ALA A 173 4.75 0.78 -12.36
C ALA A 173 5.61 -0.47 -12.15
N ALA A 174 5.98 -0.74 -10.90
CA ALA A 174 6.88 -1.81 -10.50
C ALA A 174 6.11 -3.09 -10.12
N GLY A 175 5.13 -3.48 -10.94
CA GLY A 175 4.26 -4.65 -10.73
C GLY A 175 2.85 -4.29 -10.22
N GLU A 176 2.14 -5.30 -9.75
CA GLU A 176 0.79 -5.15 -9.18
C GLU A 176 0.85 -4.40 -7.84
N PRO A 177 -0.15 -3.56 -7.52
CA PRO A 177 -0.21 -2.87 -6.23
C PRO A 177 -0.39 -3.86 -5.07
N PHE A 178 0.13 -3.49 -3.90
CA PHE A 178 -0.28 -4.11 -2.65
C PHE A 178 -1.66 -3.58 -2.30
N ASP A 179 -2.62 -4.48 -2.08
CA ASP A 179 -4.01 -4.08 -1.88
C ASP A 179 -4.64 -4.89 -0.75
N LEU A 180 -4.81 -4.23 0.40
CA LEU A 180 -5.56 -4.74 1.53
C LEU A 180 -6.96 -4.15 1.47
N GLN A 181 -7.94 -4.99 1.15
CA GLN A 181 -9.34 -4.62 1.19
C GLN A 181 -10.20 -5.74 1.79
N SER A 182 -11.44 -5.42 2.13
CA SER A 182 -12.40 -6.43 2.56
C SER A 182 -12.63 -7.50 1.49
N GLY A 183 -12.59 -8.79 1.87
CA GLY A 183 -13.02 -9.88 0.98
C GLY A 183 -14.52 -9.90 0.68
N LYS A 184 -15.30 -8.98 1.28
CA LYS A 184 -16.74 -8.80 1.08
C LYS A 184 -17.02 -8.01 -0.21
N GLU A 185 -18.30 -7.91 -0.56
CA GLU A 185 -18.76 -7.14 -1.73
C GLU A 185 -18.45 -5.64 -1.60
N LYS A 186 -18.52 -5.10 -0.38
CA LYS A 186 -18.20 -3.72 -0.05
C LYS A 186 -17.35 -3.68 1.22
N GLY A 187 -16.42 -2.75 1.33
CA GLY A 187 -15.69 -2.47 2.55
C GLY A 187 -16.54 -1.71 3.60
N PRO A 188 -15.93 -1.36 4.75
CA PRO A 188 -16.64 -0.78 5.89
C PRO A 188 -17.31 0.57 5.57
N SER A 189 -16.73 1.38 4.68
CA SER A 189 -17.28 2.65 4.20
C SER A 189 -18.40 2.47 3.17
N GLY A 190 -18.65 1.23 2.73
CA GLY A 190 -19.35 0.97 1.48
C GLY A 190 -18.46 1.11 0.24
N ARG A 191 -17.20 1.55 0.38
CA ARG A 191 -16.13 1.55 -0.63
C ARG A 191 -15.17 0.39 -0.42
N GLY A 192 -14.38 0.08 -1.44
CA GLY A 192 -13.48 -1.07 -1.41
C GLY A 192 -14.23 -2.40 -1.52
N GLY A 193 -13.47 -3.48 -1.46
CA GLY A 193 -13.98 -4.83 -1.68
C GLY A 193 -14.28 -5.10 -3.16
N LYS A 194 -14.93 -6.23 -3.44
CA LYS A 194 -15.06 -6.72 -4.83
C LYS A 194 -15.76 -5.77 -5.79
N LYS A 195 -16.71 -4.95 -5.30
CA LYS A 195 -17.48 -4.02 -6.14
C LYS A 195 -16.79 -2.70 -6.41
N ASP A 196 -15.77 -2.35 -5.65
CA ASP A 196 -15.09 -1.06 -5.75
C ASP A 196 -13.57 -1.22 -5.52
N PRO A 197 -12.86 -1.95 -6.40
CA PRO A 197 -11.42 -2.20 -6.26
C PRO A 197 -10.57 -0.91 -6.35
N GLU A 198 -11.10 0.14 -6.97
CA GLU A 198 -10.43 1.44 -7.15
C GLU A 198 -10.98 2.50 -6.19
N TRP A 199 -11.37 2.09 -4.98
CA TRP A 199 -11.91 2.96 -3.93
C TRP A 199 -11.06 4.20 -3.66
N ASN A 200 -9.74 4.10 -3.81
CA ASN A 200 -8.78 5.18 -3.61
C ASN A 200 -8.91 6.30 -4.66
N LYS A 201 -9.62 6.07 -5.76
CA LYS A 201 -9.91 7.04 -6.83
C LYS A 201 -11.38 7.46 -6.83
N SER A 202 -12.13 7.10 -5.79
CA SER A 202 -13.55 7.43 -5.69
C SER A 202 -13.76 8.96 -5.74
N PRO A 203 -14.70 9.46 -6.55
CA PRO A 203 -15.00 10.90 -6.64
C PRO A 203 -15.59 11.46 -5.34
N ASP A 204 -16.12 10.58 -4.48
CA ASP A 204 -16.69 10.94 -3.19
C ASP A 204 -15.63 10.98 -2.08
N GLY A 205 -14.40 10.54 -2.37
CA GLY A 205 -13.27 10.59 -1.46
C GLY A 205 -12.52 11.91 -1.57
N GLN A 206 -12.41 12.64 -0.46
CA GLN A 206 -11.45 13.73 -0.39
C GLN A 206 -10.05 13.16 -0.18
N GLU A 207 -9.16 13.39 -1.14
CA GLU A 207 -7.75 13.08 -0.98
C GLU A 207 -7.08 14.10 -0.06
N LEU A 208 -6.32 13.61 0.93
CA LEU A 208 -5.53 14.41 1.86
C LEU A 208 -4.06 14.05 1.69
N THR A 209 -3.38 14.80 0.82
CA THR A 209 -1.98 14.60 0.48
C THR A 209 -1.04 14.97 1.63
N GLY A 210 -0.03 14.13 1.87
CA GLY A 210 0.98 14.35 2.90
C GLY A 210 0.51 14.03 4.32
N ALA A 211 -0.65 13.37 4.46
CA ALA A 211 -1.13 12.90 5.76
C ALA A 211 -0.25 11.76 6.31
N LEU A 212 0.26 10.91 5.42
CA LEU A 212 1.17 9.81 5.76
C LEU A 212 2.62 10.27 5.58
N LEU A 213 3.39 10.22 6.66
CA LEU A 213 4.78 10.66 6.69
C LEU A 213 5.72 9.47 6.50
N PRO A 214 6.62 9.47 5.51
CA PRO A 214 7.70 8.49 5.46
C PRO A 214 8.64 8.66 6.67
N ILE A 215 9.37 7.60 7.02
CA ILE A 215 10.24 7.56 8.21
C ILE A 215 11.20 8.75 8.30
N TYR A 216 11.75 9.21 7.18
CA TYR A 216 12.71 10.32 7.16
C TYR A 216 12.07 11.70 7.34
N GLU A 217 10.74 11.79 7.40
CA GLU A 217 9.97 13.00 7.72
C GLU A 217 9.34 12.95 9.11
N THR A 218 9.49 11.84 9.85
CA THR A 218 8.98 11.76 11.22
C THR A 218 9.97 12.40 12.22
N PRO A 219 9.49 12.90 13.37
CA PRO A 219 10.35 13.53 14.38
C PRO A 219 11.14 12.51 15.25
N PHE A 220 11.20 11.25 14.84
CA PHE A 220 11.81 10.15 15.59
C PHE A 220 12.47 9.16 14.65
N TRP A 221 13.21 8.21 15.21
CA TRP A 221 13.87 7.18 14.43
C TRP A 221 13.65 5.80 15.07
N PRO A 222 12.83 4.91 14.48
CA PRO A 222 12.47 3.63 15.09
C PRO A 222 13.68 2.77 15.42
N LYS A 223 13.68 2.01 16.52
CA LYS A 223 14.77 1.08 16.90
C LYS A 223 15.11 0.08 15.80
N ASP A 224 14.13 -0.33 15.02
CA ASP A 224 14.26 -1.27 13.92
C ASP A 224 14.46 -0.60 12.55
N TYR A 225 14.86 0.69 12.52
CA TYR A 225 15.02 1.46 11.30
C TYR A 225 15.86 0.80 10.20
N LYS A 226 16.78 -0.09 10.59
CA LYS A 226 17.68 -0.81 9.68
C LYS A 226 16.94 -1.69 8.67
N ARG A 227 15.67 -2.02 8.93
CA ARG A 227 14.81 -2.78 8.02
C ARG A 227 14.31 -1.95 6.83
N TYR A 228 14.38 -0.63 6.94
CA TYR A 228 14.01 0.28 5.87
C TYR A 228 15.21 0.59 5.01
N PRO A 229 15.09 0.46 3.68
CA PRO A 229 16.07 1.03 2.78
C PRO A 229 16.23 2.53 3.10
N GLN A 230 17.46 3.02 3.08
CA GLN A 230 17.72 4.41 3.45
C GLN A 230 17.69 5.28 2.20
N PRO A 231 16.95 6.41 2.20
CA PRO A 231 17.10 7.38 1.14
C PRO A 231 18.54 7.89 1.17
N LYS A 232 19.26 7.74 0.05
CA LYS A 232 20.56 8.39 -0.08
C LYS A 232 20.35 9.84 -0.47
N LYS A 233 21.17 10.72 0.12
CA LYS A 233 21.20 12.13 -0.29
C LYS A 233 21.44 12.21 -1.81
N PRO A 234 20.73 13.09 -2.54
CA PRO A 234 21.01 13.38 -3.93
C PRO A 234 22.45 13.80 -4.16
#